data_AF-A0A6A6QB61-F1
#
_entry.id   AF-A0A6A6QB61-F1
#
_cell.length_a   1.000
_cell.length_b   1.000
_cell.length_c   1.000
_cell.angle_alpha   90.00
_cell.angle_beta   90.00
_cell.angle_gamma   90.00
#
_symmetry.space_group_name_H-M   'P 1'
#
loop_
_entity.id
_entity.type
_entity.pdbx_description
1 polymer ?
#
loop_
_entity_poly.entity_id
_entity_poly.type
_entity_poly.pdbx_seq_one_letter_code
_entity_poly.pdbx_strand_id
1 'polypeptide(L)'
;MLSLALQPRWGCQIDHHSSSWFEFEDGFSDVSGKDLYRQIWALVLRINMESDIEWPWYDLAEPKDAFDLVKHTVALTRYLLGEVLPTEELFLKYYLQEACCSGTTKLVKLLLARGAKPCCFDLNSAIRSGHLGITKLLLDHGVRIARPLVAYHGYQSASGIDGRESYRKEIINPSPIIRVVLLEHTAMLCLLRSYGVRIDHPEVGGLALKKAAEQGLESMVELLLKDGVPLHGQSCGLSPRDCWEAGEVKFRHDSVGSVFAKVAGVPVDELPNLEICPHCEPLV
;
A
#
# COMPACT_ATOMS: atom_id res chain seq x y z
N MET A 1 27.23 13.85 -11.48
CA MET A 1 27.06 15.08 -12.29
C MET A 1 26.57 14.71 -13.69
N LEU A 2 25.29 14.38 -13.85
CA LEU A 2 24.65 14.28 -15.16
C LEU A 2 23.30 14.97 -15.08
N SER A 3 23.37 16.31 -15.01
CA SER A 3 22.30 17.21 -15.41
C SER A 3 22.44 17.41 -16.91
N LEU A 4 21.76 16.60 -17.72
CA LEU A 4 21.61 16.88 -19.15
C LEU A 4 20.12 17.03 -19.45
N ALA A 5 19.79 18.28 -19.71
CA ALA A 5 18.49 18.75 -20.13
C ALA A 5 18.10 18.11 -21.47
N LEU A 6 17.27 17.08 -21.41
CA LEU A 6 16.41 16.69 -22.53
C LEU A 6 15.08 17.45 -22.40
N GLN A 7 15.13 18.77 -22.60
CA GLN A 7 13.96 19.49 -23.06
C GLN A 7 13.96 19.36 -24.59
N PRO A 8 13.01 18.64 -25.18
CA PRO A 8 13.04 18.47 -26.62
C PRO A 8 12.61 19.78 -27.28
N ARG A 9 13.53 20.37 -28.06
CA ARG A 9 13.26 21.51 -28.94
C ARG A 9 12.52 20.98 -30.17
N TRP A 10 11.23 21.25 -30.28
CA TRP A 10 10.43 20.87 -31.45
C TRP A 10 10.14 22.08 -32.32
N GLY A 11 11.03 22.31 -33.28
CA GLY A 11 10.74 23.09 -34.47
C GLY A 11 10.38 22.12 -35.60
N CYS A 12 9.11 21.70 -35.66
CA CYS A 12 8.50 21.19 -36.87
C CYS A 12 7.12 21.85 -36.97
N GLN A 13 6.78 22.34 -38.17
CA GLN A 13 5.49 22.95 -38.47
C GLN A 13 4.37 21.97 -38.11
N ILE A 14 3.82 22.17 -36.93
CA ILE A 14 2.57 21.61 -36.46
C ILE A 14 1.51 22.55 -37.02
N ASP A 15 0.60 22.02 -37.84
CA ASP A 15 -0.53 22.78 -38.40
C ASP A 15 -1.15 23.70 -37.34
N HIS A 16 -1.54 24.92 -37.72
CA HIS A 16 -1.98 25.97 -36.79
C HIS A 16 -3.19 25.60 -35.90
N HIS A 17 -3.80 24.42 -36.09
CA HIS A 17 -4.80 23.84 -35.18
C HIS A 17 -4.23 22.94 -34.06
N SER A 18 -3.01 22.42 -34.19
CA SER A 18 -2.44 21.41 -33.29
C SER A 18 -1.58 21.98 -32.14
N SER A 19 -1.31 23.28 -32.13
CA SER A 19 -0.62 23.95 -31.00
C SER A 19 -1.56 24.34 -29.85
N SER A 20 -2.89 24.33 -30.05
CA SER A 20 -3.84 24.86 -29.05
C SER A 20 -4.12 23.92 -27.87
N TRP A 21 -3.85 22.61 -28.02
CA TRP A 21 -4.19 21.62 -26.99
C TRP A 21 -3.26 21.66 -25.77
N PHE A 22 -2.07 22.28 -25.90
CA PHE A 22 -1.17 22.52 -24.76
C PHE A 22 -1.75 23.53 -23.75
N GLU A 23 -2.67 24.39 -24.21
CA GLU A 23 -3.34 25.43 -23.44
C GLU A 23 -4.81 25.08 -23.14
N PHE A 24 -5.28 23.90 -23.55
CA PHE A 24 -6.64 23.45 -23.28
C PHE A 24 -6.78 23.05 -21.81
N GLU A 25 -7.65 23.77 -21.10
CA GLU A 25 -8.22 23.35 -19.82
C GLU A 25 -9.51 22.57 -20.13
N ASP A 26 -9.58 21.29 -19.76
CA ASP A 26 -10.86 20.60 -19.79
C ASP A 26 -11.70 21.14 -18.62
N GLY A 27 -13.00 21.37 -18.83
CA GLY A 27 -13.91 21.93 -17.80
C GLY A 27 -14.14 21.01 -16.59
N PHE A 28 -13.41 19.90 -16.50
CA PHE A 28 -13.45 18.91 -15.42
C PHE A 28 -12.20 18.94 -14.53
N SER A 29 -11.09 19.55 -14.99
CA SER A 29 -9.83 19.58 -14.26
C SER A 29 -8.98 20.78 -14.69
N ASP A 30 -8.65 21.68 -13.76
CA ASP A 30 -7.71 22.82 -13.95
C ASP A 30 -6.27 22.34 -14.23
N VAL A 31 -6.04 21.49 -15.23
CA VAL A 31 -4.75 20.87 -15.56
C VAL A 31 -4.51 21.07 -17.04
N SER A 32 -3.48 21.86 -17.37
CA SER A 32 -3.07 22.05 -18.77
C SER A 32 -2.64 20.71 -19.39
N GLY A 33 -2.87 20.55 -20.70
CA GLY A 33 -2.41 19.36 -21.43
C GLY A 33 -0.90 19.13 -21.28
N LYS A 34 -0.11 20.20 -21.11
CA LYS A 34 1.34 20.13 -20.82
C LYS A 34 1.64 19.45 -19.48
N ASP A 35 0.93 19.83 -18.44
CA ASP A 35 1.15 19.33 -17.09
C ASP A 35 0.65 17.90 -16.96
N LEU A 36 -0.44 17.57 -17.67
CA LEU A 36 -0.93 16.21 -17.77
C LEU A 36 0.07 15.30 -18.50
N TYR A 37 0.59 15.74 -19.66
CA TYR A 37 1.63 15.02 -20.38
C TYR A 37 2.85 14.75 -19.51
N ARG A 38 3.34 15.77 -18.78
CA ARG A 38 4.48 15.62 -17.87
C ARG A 38 4.22 14.65 -16.74
N GLN A 39 3.03 14.67 -16.15
CA GLN A 39 2.63 13.72 -15.11
C GLN A 39 2.65 12.29 -15.65
N ILE A 40 2.01 12.06 -16.80
CA ILE A 40 1.97 10.74 -17.43
C ILE A 40 3.38 10.28 -17.79
N TRP A 41 4.17 11.13 -18.43
CA TRP A 41 5.55 10.83 -18.81
C TRP A 41 6.43 10.46 -17.62
N ALA A 42 6.30 11.19 -16.51
CA ALA A 42 7.04 10.89 -15.28
C ALA A 42 6.64 9.53 -14.68
N LEU A 43 5.35 9.17 -14.72
CA LEU A 43 4.88 7.87 -14.26
C LEU A 43 5.44 6.74 -15.12
N VAL A 44 5.38 6.90 -16.44
CA VAL A 44 5.92 5.92 -17.39
C VAL A 44 7.41 5.68 -17.17
N LEU A 45 8.21 6.75 -17.01
CA LEU A 45 9.63 6.61 -16.72
C LEU A 45 9.89 5.91 -15.38
N ARG A 46 9.07 6.16 -14.36
CA ARG A 46 9.18 5.48 -13.06
C ARG A 46 8.89 3.98 -13.19
N ILE A 47 7.84 3.62 -13.93
CA ILE A 47 7.48 2.21 -14.15
C ILE A 47 8.67 1.44 -14.76
N ASN A 48 9.33 2.03 -15.75
CA ASN A 48 10.49 1.43 -16.43
C ASN A 48 11.76 1.32 -15.56
N MET A 49 11.84 2.04 -14.42
CA MET A 49 13.03 2.04 -13.56
C MET A 49 12.86 1.28 -12.24
N GLU A 50 11.64 1.18 -11.69
CA GLU A 50 11.41 0.76 -10.30
C GLU A 50 10.54 -0.50 -10.13
N SER A 51 9.97 -1.05 -11.21
CA SER A 51 9.01 -2.15 -11.09
C SER A 51 9.49 -3.45 -11.73
N ASP A 52 9.22 -4.59 -11.08
CA ASP A 52 9.25 -5.94 -11.70
C ASP A 52 8.17 -6.09 -12.80
N ILE A 53 7.35 -5.05 -13.00
CA ILE A 53 6.49 -4.89 -14.16
C ILE A 53 7.38 -4.31 -15.26
N GLU A 54 8.17 -5.18 -15.91
CA GLU A 54 8.58 -4.88 -17.28
C GLU A 54 7.29 -4.54 -18.02
N TRP A 55 7.14 -3.33 -18.55
CA TRP A 55 6.22 -3.18 -19.66
C TRP A 55 6.77 -4.10 -20.72
N PRO A 56 6.10 -5.21 -21.08
CA PRO A 56 6.69 -6.22 -21.97
C PRO A 56 7.00 -5.71 -23.39
N TRP A 57 6.84 -4.40 -23.64
CA TRP A 57 6.67 -3.79 -24.94
C TRP A 57 7.68 -2.67 -25.25
N TYR A 58 8.47 -2.17 -24.28
CA TYR A 58 9.38 -1.03 -24.52
C TYR A 58 10.75 -1.16 -23.84
N ASP A 59 11.81 -1.34 -24.64
CA ASP A 59 13.20 -1.12 -24.24
C ASP A 59 13.59 0.34 -24.54
N LEU A 60 13.76 1.17 -23.50
CA LEU A 60 14.12 2.58 -23.68
C LEU A 60 15.51 2.80 -24.30
N ALA A 61 16.36 1.77 -24.37
CA ALA A 61 17.62 1.84 -25.11
C ALA A 61 17.41 1.78 -26.62
N GLU A 62 16.28 1.21 -27.08
CA GLU A 62 15.90 1.12 -28.49
C GLU A 62 15.15 2.39 -28.94
N PRO A 63 15.65 3.11 -29.97
CA PRO A 63 15.02 4.37 -30.43
C PRO A 63 13.55 4.22 -30.86
N LYS A 64 13.18 3.04 -31.36
CA LYS A 64 11.80 2.75 -31.79
C LYS A 64 10.85 2.73 -30.60
N ASP A 65 11.24 2.06 -29.53
CA ASP A 65 10.41 1.88 -28.33
C ASP A 65 10.28 3.20 -27.56
N ALA A 66 11.36 4.00 -27.50
CA ALA A 66 11.29 5.36 -26.97
C ALA A 66 10.31 6.24 -27.78
N PHE A 67 10.29 6.11 -29.11
CA PHE A 67 9.37 6.85 -29.97
C PHE A 67 7.91 6.38 -29.81
N ASP A 68 7.68 5.07 -29.72
CA ASP A 68 6.35 4.51 -29.51
C ASP A 68 5.80 4.86 -28.11
N LEU A 69 6.66 4.99 -27.10
CA LEU A 69 6.30 5.49 -25.78
C LEU A 69 5.85 6.96 -25.80
N VAL A 70 6.55 7.82 -26.54
CA VAL A 70 6.13 9.23 -26.73
C VAL A 70 4.76 9.27 -27.41
N LYS A 71 4.56 8.50 -28.48
CA LYS A 71 3.26 8.39 -29.16
C LYS A 71 2.16 7.95 -28.21
N HIS A 72 2.42 6.91 -27.42
CA HIS A 72 1.46 6.38 -26.46
C HIS A 72 1.13 7.42 -25.36
N THR A 73 2.13 8.14 -24.85
CA THR A 73 1.94 9.21 -23.85
C THR A 73 1.10 10.36 -24.42
N VAL A 74 1.37 10.78 -25.67
CA VAL A 74 0.57 11.80 -26.36
C VAL A 74 -0.86 11.31 -26.55
N ALA A 75 -1.05 10.07 -27.02
CA ALA A 75 -2.38 9.49 -27.21
C ALA A 75 -3.16 9.44 -25.89
N LEU A 76 -2.57 8.95 -24.80
CA LEU A 76 -3.21 8.96 -23.48
C LEU A 76 -3.54 10.37 -23.00
N THR A 77 -2.64 11.34 -23.19
CA THR A 77 -2.90 12.74 -22.81
C THR A 77 -4.14 13.29 -23.52
N ARG A 78 -4.22 13.09 -24.86
CA ARG A 78 -5.36 13.52 -25.67
C ARG A 78 -6.65 12.82 -25.24
N TYR A 79 -6.57 11.50 -25.02
CA TYR A 79 -7.69 10.72 -24.52
C TYR A 79 -8.20 11.22 -23.19
N LEU A 80 -7.31 11.59 -22.27
CA LEU A 80 -7.67 12.12 -20.96
C LEU A 80 -8.14 13.57 -20.98
N LEU A 81 -7.88 14.33 -22.04
CA LEU A 81 -8.42 15.70 -22.23
C LEU A 81 -9.80 15.72 -22.90
N GLY A 82 -10.28 14.61 -23.45
CA GLY A 82 -11.66 14.49 -23.96
C GLY A 82 -11.76 14.09 -25.40
N GLU A 83 -10.62 13.87 -26.06
CA GLU A 83 -10.60 13.43 -27.44
C GLU A 83 -10.98 11.95 -27.53
N VAL A 84 -11.91 11.64 -28.44
CA VAL A 84 -12.25 10.25 -28.76
C VAL A 84 -11.11 9.67 -29.57
N LEU A 85 -10.40 8.68 -28.99
CA LEU A 85 -9.40 7.96 -29.73
C LEU A 85 -10.01 6.86 -30.59
N PRO A 86 -9.40 6.58 -31.76
CA PRO A 86 -9.58 5.30 -32.42
C PRO A 86 -8.85 4.27 -31.54
N THR A 87 -9.59 3.33 -30.95
CA THR A 87 -9.05 2.15 -30.23
C THR A 87 -7.98 1.47 -31.08
N GLU A 88 -6.85 1.00 -30.52
CA GLU A 88 -6.75 -0.14 -29.59
C GLU A 88 -5.76 0.11 -28.42
N GLU A 89 -6.07 -0.45 -27.25
CA GLU A 89 -5.17 -0.67 -26.09
C GLU A 89 -4.54 0.53 -25.36
N LEU A 90 -5.37 1.45 -24.86
CA LEU A 90 -4.98 2.17 -23.65
C LEU A 90 -5.18 1.28 -22.43
N PHE A 91 -4.08 0.74 -21.90
CA PHE A 91 -4.09 0.01 -20.63
C PHE A 91 -4.21 0.97 -19.44
N LEU A 92 -5.35 1.65 -19.32
CA LEU A 92 -5.65 2.59 -18.23
C LEU A 92 -5.42 1.98 -16.84
N LYS A 93 -5.52 0.65 -16.71
CA LYS A 93 -5.23 -0.09 -15.48
C LYS A 93 -3.80 0.13 -14.95
N TYR A 94 -2.78 0.15 -15.81
CA TYR A 94 -1.39 0.32 -15.38
C TYR A 94 -1.13 1.76 -14.94
N TYR A 95 -1.68 2.72 -15.70
CA TYR A 95 -1.64 4.13 -15.34
C TYR A 95 -2.37 4.41 -14.03
N LEU A 96 -3.51 3.76 -13.80
CA LEU A 96 -4.27 3.91 -12.56
C LEU A 96 -3.47 3.37 -11.36
N GLN A 97 -2.87 2.19 -11.49
CA GLN A 97 -2.06 1.60 -10.42
C GLN A 97 -0.88 2.50 -10.05
N GLU A 98 -0.17 3.03 -11.04
CA GLU A 98 0.98 3.92 -10.80
C GLU A 98 0.56 5.31 -10.33
N ALA A 99 -0.56 5.85 -10.84
CA ALA A 99 -1.14 7.08 -10.32
C ALA A 99 -1.51 6.93 -8.83
N CYS A 100 -2.04 5.76 -8.45
CA CYS A 100 -2.33 5.42 -7.06
C CYS A 100 -1.05 5.26 -6.22
N CYS A 101 0.02 4.69 -6.77
CA CYS A 101 1.31 4.55 -6.09
C CYS A 101 2.01 5.91 -5.88
N SER A 102 1.98 6.76 -6.90
CA SER A 102 2.66 8.06 -6.93
C SER A 102 1.96 9.16 -6.13
N GLY A 103 0.66 9.03 -5.86
CA GLY A 103 -0.10 10.03 -5.10
C GLY A 103 -0.81 11.09 -5.96
N THR A 104 -0.88 10.88 -7.28
CA THR A 104 -1.43 11.87 -8.23
C THR A 104 -2.97 11.86 -8.23
N THR A 105 -3.57 12.41 -7.18
CA THR A 105 -5.04 12.38 -6.96
C THR A 105 -5.84 12.93 -8.14
N LYS A 106 -5.37 14.01 -8.79
CA LYS A 106 -6.03 14.58 -9.98
C LYS A 106 -6.06 13.59 -11.14
N LEU A 107 -4.93 12.91 -11.40
CA LEU A 107 -4.82 11.92 -12.46
C LEU A 107 -5.67 10.68 -12.16
N VAL A 108 -5.71 10.21 -10.91
CA VAL A 108 -6.60 9.12 -10.49
C VAL A 108 -8.06 9.46 -10.79
N LYS A 109 -8.52 10.65 -10.39
CA LYS A 109 -9.90 11.12 -10.69
C LYS A 109 -10.19 11.13 -12.19
N LEU A 110 -9.25 11.65 -12.98
CA LEU A 110 -9.40 11.74 -14.44
C LEU A 110 -9.45 10.36 -15.10
N LEU A 111 -8.55 9.44 -14.71
CA LEU A 111 -8.53 8.06 -15.21
C LEU A 111 -9.85 7.34 -14.92
N LEU A 112 -10.39 7.48 -13.70
CA LEU A 112 -11.67 6.88 -13.33
C LEU A 112 -12.84 7.50 -14.11
N ALA A 113 -12.84 8.83 -14.30
CA ALA A 113 -13.85 9.52 -15.11
C ALA A 113 -13.85 9.06 -16.57
N ARG A 114 -12.70 8.62 -17.09
CA ARG A 114 -12.54 8.04 -18.44
C ARG A 114 -12.68 6.52 -18.50
N GLY A 115 -13.26 5.91 -17.46
CA GLY A 115 -13.66 4.50 -17.49
C GLY A 115 -12.58 3.51 -17.04
N ALA A 116 -11.48 3.96 -16.44
CA ALA A 116 -10.56 3.07 -15.74
C ALA A 116 -11.32 2.36 -14.60
N LYS A 117 -11.21 1.03 -14.54
CA LYS A 117 -11.88 0.22 -13.52
C LYS A 117 -10.88 -0.07 -12.39
N PRO A 118 -11.10 0.49 -11.18
CA PRO A 118 -10.20 0.25 -10.08
C PRO A 118 -10.35 -1.17 -9.54
N CYS A 119 -9.25 -1.74 -9.04
CA CYS A 119 -9.18 -3.08 -8.47
C CYS A 119 -8.42 -3.09 -7.13
N CYS A 120 -8.32 -4.26 -6.51
CA CYS A 120 -7.64 -4.41 -5.22
C CYS A 120 -6.13 -4.06 -5.28
N PHE A 121 -5.48 -4.21 -6.43
CA PHE A 121 -4.07 -3.84 -6.60
C PHE A 121 -3.88 -2.32 -6.51
N ASP A 122 -4.76 -1.53 -7.12
CA ASP A 122 -4.71 -0.06 -7.07
C ASP A 122 -4.86 0.44 -5.63
N LEU A 123 -5.80 -0.17 -4.90
CA LEU A 123 -6.04 0.12 -3.50
C LEU A 123 -4.83 -0.24 -2.62
N ASN A 124 -4.23 -1.40 -2.84
CA ASN A 124 -3.03 -1.82 -2.13
C ASN A 124 -1.84 -0.89 -2.39
N SER A 125 -1.67 -0.43 -3.64
CA SER A 125 -0.65 0.57 -4.00
C SER A 125 -0.87 1.89 -3.26
N ALA A 126 -2.11 2.41 -3.25
CA ALA A 126 -2.44 3.65 -2.54
C ALA A 126 -2.19 3.53 -1.02
N ILE A 127 -2.57 2.41 -0.42
CA ILE A 127 -2.36 2.14 1.01
C ILE A 127 -0.87 2.03 1.33
N ARG A 128 -0.12 1.26 0.54
CA ARG A 128 1.34 1.06 0.72
C ARG A 128 2.10 2.38 0.64
N SER A 129 1.68 3.27 -0.25
CA SER A 129 2.30 4.59 -0.42
C SER A 129 1.73 5.66 0.54
N GLY A 130 0.77 5.33 1.40
CA GLY A 130 0.21 6.24 2.41
C GLY A 130 -0.79 7.27 1.90
N HIS A 131 -1.32 7.11 0.68
CA HIS A 131 -2.19 8.11 0.05
C HIS A 131 -3.64 8.00 0.52
N LEU A 132 -3.96 8.66 1.64
CA LEU A 132 -5.28 8.61 2.29
C LEU A 132 -6.42 9.07 1.37
N GLY A 133 -6.24 10.18 0.65
CA GLY A 133 -7.26 10.73 -0.24
C GLY A 133 -7.59 9.82 -1.42
N ILE A 134 -6.56 9.20 -2.02
CA ILE A 134 -6.74 8.22 -3.09
C ILE A 134 -7.39 6.94 -2.56
N THR A 135 -6.95 6.46 -1.40
CA THR A 135 -7.54 5.28 -0.76
C THR A 135 -9.04 5.48 -0.53
N LYS A 136 -9.44 6.62 0.05
CA LYS A 136 -10.85 6.97 0.25
C LYS A 136 -11.62 6.95 -1.07
N LEU A 137 -11.07 7.60 -2.09
CA LEU A 137 -11.68 7.67 -3.42
C LEU A 137 -11.86 6.27 -4.03
N LEU A 138 -10.87 5.38 -3.95
CA LEU A 138 -10.99 4.01 -4.48
C LEU A 138 -12.05 3.21 -3.72
N LEU A 139 -12.14 3.37 -2.40
CA LEU A 139 -13.19 2.74 -1.58
C LEU A 139 -14.59 3.27 -1.91
N ASP A 140 -14.73 4.57 -2.15
CA ASP A 140 -15.98 5.20 -2.62
C ASP A 140 -16.44 4.65 -3.98
N HIS A 141 -15.49 4.25 -4.83
CA HIS A 141 -15.76 3.54 -6.09
C HIS A 141 -16.09 2.04 -5.92
N GLY A 142 -16.27 1.56 -4.68
CA GLY A 142 -16.72 0.21 -4.39
C GLY A 142 -15.63 -0.86 -4.48
N VAL A 143 -14.35 -0.46 -4.53
CA VAL A 143 -13.23 -1.42 -4.51
C VAL A 143 -13.27 -2.17 -3.19
N ARG A 144 -13.45 -3.49 -3.27
CA ARG A 144 -13.43 -4.34 -2.10
C ARG A 144 -12.00 -4.45 -1.60
N ILE A 145 -11.83 -4.20 -0.32
CA ILE A 145 -10.60 -4.52 0.40
C ILE A 145 -10.47 -6.04 0.28
N ALA A 146 -9.42 -6.49 -0.42
CA ALA A 146 -9.12 -7.90 -0.51
C ALA A 146 -9.11 -8.45 0.92
N ARG A 147 -9.81 -9.56 1.15
CA ARG A 147 -9.84 -10.19 2.48
C ARG A 147 -8.40 -10.25 3.02
N PRO A 148 -8.19 -10.03 4.32
CA PRO A 148 -6.89 -10.19 4.94
C PRO A 148 -6.49 -11.67 4.95
N LEU A 149 -6.33 -12.27 3.78
CA LEU A 149 -5.73 -13.58 3.58
C LEU A 149 -4.23 -13.33 3.58
N VAL A 150 -3.67 -13.38 4.77
CA VAL A 150 -2.29 -13.84 4.90
C VAL A 150 -2.28 -15.22 4.26
N ALA A 151 -1.50 -15.42 3.20
CA ALA A 151 -1.22 -16.77 2.73
C ALA A 151 -0.43 -17.45 3.86
N TYR A 152 -1.10 -18.28 4.64
CA TYR A 152 -0.45 -19.18 5.60
C TYR A 152 0.31 -20.22 4.80
N HIS A 153 1.58 -19.95 4.52
CA HIS A 153 2.50 -21.02 4.15
C HIS A 153 3.50 -21.23 5.27
N GLY A 154 3.34 -22.38 5.92
CA GLY A 154 4.41 -23.16 6.52
C GLY A 154 5.00 -22.58 7.79
N TYR A 155 4.68 -23.21 8.91
CA TYR A 155 5.61 -23.31 10.03
C TYR A 155 6.92 -23.89 9.50
N GLN A 156 7.97 -23.08 9.33
CA GLN A 156 9.31 -23.62 9.25
C GLN A 156 9.85 -23.66 10.68
N SER A 157 9.92 -24.88 11.23
CA SER A 157 10.63 -25.14 12.48
C SER A 157 12.11 -24.86 12.22
N ALA A 158 12.59 -23.71 12.72
CA ALA A 158 14.02 -23.47 12.85
C ALA A 158 14.41 -23.98 14.24
N SER A 159 15.15 -25.10 14.28
CA SER A 159 15.77 -25.58 15.50
C SER A 159 16.76 -24.51 15.99
N GLY A 160 16.44 -23.82 17.07
CA GLY A 160 17.40 -23.02 17.80
C GLY A 160 18.57 -23.90 18.29
N ILE A 161 19.74 -23.29 18.42
CA ILE A 161 20.97 -23.89 18.98
C ILE A 161 20.80 -24.42 20.42
N ASP A 162 19.66 -24.12 21.05
CA ASP A 162 19.25 -24.45 22.42
C ASP A 162 18.11 -25.48 22.51
N GLY A 163 17.62 -26.02 21.38
CA GLY A 163 16.55 -27.02 21.35
C GLY A 163 15.15 -26.45 21.64
N ARG A 164 14.99 -25.12 21.75
CA ARG A 164 13.68 -24.46 21.76
C ARG A 164 13.24 -24.15 20.33
N GLU A 165 12.03 -24.57 19.96
CA GLU A 165 11.45 -24.19 18.67
C GLU A 165 11.20 -22.68 18.63
N SER A 166 11.95 -21.96 17.78
CA SER A 166 11.73 -20.54 17.53
C SER A 166 10.86 -20.39 16.29
N TYR A 167 9.56 -20.17 16.49
CA TYR A 167 8.63 -19.95 15.38
C TYR A 167 8.85 -18.54 14.77
N ARG A 168 9.68 -18.44 13.72
CA ARG A 168 9.74 -17.24 12.87
C ARG A 168 8.74 -17.38 11.72
N LYS A 169 7.57 -16.74 11.84
CA LYS A 169 6.59 -16.62 10.76
C LYS A 169 7.04 -15.53 9.78
N GLU A 170 7.54 -15.91 8.61
CA GLU A 170 7.81 -14.94 7.53
C GLU A 170 6.50 -14.56 6.83
N ILE A 171 6.20 -13.25 6.79
CA ILE A 171 5.00 -12.72 6.14
C ILE A 171 5.36 -12.42 4.69
N ILE A 172 5.07 -13.37 3.79
CA ILE A 172 5.19 -13.15 2.35
C ILE A 172 3.97 -12.36 1.91
N ASN A 173 4.14 -11.04 1.77
CA ASN A 173 3.13 -10.05 1.39
C ASN A 173 2.08 -9.73 2.50
N PRO A 174 2.39 -8.80 3.43
CA PRO A 174 1.47 -8.46 4.51
C PRO A 174 0.16 -7.89 3.95
N SER A 175 -0.95 -8.37 4.50
CA SER A 175 -2.29 -7.80 4.31
C SER A 175 -2.23 -6.26 4.42
N PRO A 176 -3.07 -5.51 3.66
CA PRO A 176 -3.08 -4.04 3.71
C PRO A 176 -3.21 -3.50 5.14
N ILE A 177 -3.94 -4.21 6.00
CA ILE A 177 -4.10 -3.87 7.42
C ILE A 177 -2.76 -3.98 8.18
N ILE A 178 -2.04 -5.08 7.99
CA ILE A 178 -0.72 -5.29 8.60
C ILE A 178 0.27 -4.25 8.08
N ARG A 179 0.20 -3.90 6.79
CA ARG A 179 1.03 -2.83 6.22
C ARG A 179 0.75 -1.49 6.89
N VAL A 180 -0.52 -1.13 7.07
CA VAL A 180 -0.92 0.11 7.76
C VAL A 180 -0.40 0.16 9.19
N VAL A 181 -0.43 -0.97 9.89
CA VAL A 181 0.12 -1.12 11.24
C VAL A 181 1.62 -0.88 11.26
N LEU A 182 2.38 -1.55 10.37
CA LEU A 182 3.83 -1.41 10.27
C LEU A 182 4.30 -0.01 9.85
N LEU A 183 3.42 0.77 9.21
CA LEU A 183 3.69 2.17 8.86
C LEU A 183 3.18 3.16 9.92
N GLU A 184 2.56 2.68 11.01
CA GLU A 184 1.89 3.49 12.04
C GLU A 184 0.84 4.47 11.47
N HIS A 185 0.22 4.14 10.33
CA HIS A 185 -0.74 5.02 9.65
C HIS A 185 -2.13 4.95 10.30
N THR A 186 -2.27 5.48 11.52
CA THR A 186 -3.52 5.47 12.31
C THR A 186 -4.73 6.04 11.55
N ALA A 187 -4.56 7.13 10.81
CA ALA A 187 -5.62 7.72 9.99
C ALA A 187 -6.11 6.79 8.87
N MET A 188 -5.18 6.06 8.25
CA MET A 188 -5.51 5.05 7.23
C MET A 188 -6.28 3.89 7.86
N LEU A 189 -5.87 3.44 9.05
CA LEU A 189 -6.58 2.37 9.76
C LEU A 189 -8.01 2.79 10.12
N CYS A 190 -8.19 4.01 10.63
CA CYS A 190 -9.51 4.60 10.90
C CYS A 190 -10.37 4.69 9.63
N LEU A 191 -9.78 5.07 8.49
CA LEU A 191 -10.47 5.07 7.20
C LEU A 191 -10.92 3.66 6.82
N LEU A 192 -10.03 2.67 6.84
CA LEU A 192 -10.39 1.29 6.49
C LEU A 192 -11.52 0.74 7.39
N ARG A 193 -11.52 1.07 8.69
CA ARG A 193 -12.61 0.74 9.62
C ARG A 193 -13.94 1.35 9.21
N SER A 194 -13.96 2.61 8.75
CA SER A 194 -15.21 3.26 8.31
C SER A 194 -15.86 2.57 7.10
N TYR A 195 -15.09 1.78 6.34
CA TYR A 195 -15.58 0.93 5.25
C TYR A 195 -15.79 -0.54 5.66
N GLY A 196 -15.86 -0.82 6.96
CA GLY A 196 -16.26 -2.12 7.51
C GLY A 196 -15.12 -3.14 7.66
N VAL A 197 -13.86 -2.71 7.60
CA VAL A 197 -12.74 -3.61 7.93
C VAL A 197 -12.74 -3.93 9.42
N ARG A 198 -12.85 -5.22 9.72
CA ARG A 198 -12.71 -5.77 11.06
C ARG A 198 -11.27 -6.23 11.30
N ILE A 199 -10.66 -5.79 12.40
CA ILE A 199 -9.30 -6.15 12.81
C ILE A 199 -9.28 -7.08 14.03
N ASP A 200 -10.43 -7.33 14.64
CA ASP A 200 -10.61 -8.18 15.82
C ASP A 200 -10.51 -9.69 15.53
N HIS A 201 -10.24 -10.08 14.28
CA HIS A 201 -9.97 -11.46 13.94
C HIS A 201 -8.71 -11.93 14.70
N PRO A 202 -8.77 -13.04 15.46
CA PRO A 202 -7.67 -13.47 16.33
C PRO A 202 -6.31 -13.48 15.61
N GLU A 203 -6.23 -14.12 14.46
CA GLU A 203 -4.93 -14.28 13.83
C GLU A 203 -4.37 -12.99 13.19
N VAL A 204 -5.20 -12.26 12.43
CA VAL A 204 -4.77 -11.02 11.75
C VAL A 204 -4.57 -9.89 12.77
N GLY A 205 -5.50 -9.73 13.70
CA GLY A 205 -5.41 -8.77 14.79
C GLY A 205 -4.25 -9.09 15.72
N GLY A 206 -4.12 -10.35 16.15
CA GLY A 206 -3.02 -10.81 16.98
C GLY A 206 -1.65 -10.58 16.31
N LEU A 207 -1.54 -10.86 15.01
CA LEU A 207 -0.32 -10.54 14.25
C LEU A 207 -0.05 -9.03 14.18
N ALA A 208 -1.08 -8.22 13.94
CA ALA A 208 -0.98 -6.76 13.93
C ALA A 208 -0.48 -6.25 15.28
N LEU A 209 -1.11 -6.69 16.37
CA LEU A 209 -0.79 -6.28 17.73
C LEU A 209 0.62 -6.71 18.14
N LYS A 210 1.02 -7.95 17.81
CA LYS A 210 2.39 -8.43 18.00
C LYS A 210 3.39 -7.54 17.27
N LYS A 211 3.18 -7.27 15.98
CA LYS A 211 4.12 -6.47 15.18
C LYS A 211 4.21 -5.02 15.66
N ALA A 212 3.09 -4.41 16.03
CA ALA A 212 3.07 -3.08 16.63
C ALA A 212 3.84 -3.04 17.95
N ALA A 213 3.66 -4.05 18.81
CA ALA A 213 4.36 -4.17 20.08
C ALA A 213 5.87 -4.40 19.91
N GLU A 214 6.27 -5.28 18.97
CA GLU A 214 7.68 -5.56 18.64
C GLU A 214 8.44 -4.32 18.12
N GLN A 215 7.73 -3.37 17.52
CA GLN A 215 8.28 -2.13 16.96
C GLN A 215 8.10 -0.91 17.86
N GLY A 216 7.42 -1.04 19.00
CA GLY A 216 7.20 0.08 19.90
C GLY A 216 6.15 1.09 19.42
N LEU A 217 5.23 0.70 18.54
CA LEU A 217 4.23 1.61 17.93
C LEU A 217 3.05 1.86 18.88
N GLU A 218 3.28 2.65 19.93
CA GLU A 218 2.34 2.91 21.03
C GLU A 218 0.95 3.37 20.57
N SER A 219 0.88 4.32 19.64
CA SER A 219 -0.39 4.85 19.13
C SER A 219 -1.20 3.78 18.41
N MET A 220 -0.50 2.91 17.68
CA MET A 220 -1.11 1.79 16.97
C MET A 220 -1.53 0.68 17.94
N VAL A 221 -0.71 0.35 18.94
CA VAL A 221 -1.08 -0.62 20.00
C VAL A 221 -2.33 -0.15 20.73
N GLU A 222 -2.39 1.10 21.19
CA GLU A 222 -3.56 1.65 21.88
C GLU A 222 -4.83 1.52 21.01
N LEU A 223 -4.71 1.83 19.73
CA LEU A 223 -5.80 1.80 18.76
C LEU A 223 -6.23 0.38 18.37
N LEU A 224 -5.33 -0.61 18.38
CA LEU A 224 -5.65 -2.03 18.19
C LEU A 224 -6.33 -2.62 19.44
N LEU A 225 -5.87 -2.28 20.64
CA LEU A 225 -6.48 -2.75 21.89
C LEU A 225 -7.89 -2.19 22.07
N LYS A 226 -8.09 -0.90 21.75
CA LYS A 226 -9.43 -0.27 21.74
C LYS A 226 -10.41 -0.94 20.77
N ASP A 227 -9.90 -1.59 19.73
CA ASP A 227 -10.69 -2.35 18.77
C ASP A 227 -11.05 -3.76 19.25
N GLY A 228 -10.64 -4.14 20.45
CA GLY A 228 -10.91 -5.47 21.00
C GLY A 228 -10.07 -6.56 20.37
N VAL A 229 -8.91 -6.23 19.79
CA VAL A 229 -7.95 -7.23 19.33
C VAL A 229 -7.53 -8.09 20.53
N PRO A 230 -7.71 -9.41 20.47
CA PRO A 230 -7.43 -10.28 21.60
C PRO A 230 -5.95 -10.33 21.97
N LEU A 231 -5.66 -10.51 23.25
CA LEU A 231 -4.31 -10.78 23.72
C LEU A 231 -3.98 -12.27 23.50
N HIS A 232 -3.03 -12.53 22.61
CA HIS A 232 -2.55 -13.89 22.35
C HIS A 232 -1.55 -14.36 23.41
N GLY A 233 -1.62 -15.66 23.71
CA GLY A 233 -0.64 -16.35 24.55
C GLY A 233 0.59 -16.86 23.78
N GLN A 234 1.60 -17.33 24.50
CA GLN A 234 2.90 -17.74 23.95
C GLN A 234 2.80 -18.91 22.96
N SER A 235 1.98 -19.92 23.27
CA SER A 235 1.80 -21.15 22.49
C SER A 235 1.44 -20.97 21.01
N CYS A 236 0.82 -19.86 20.61
CA CYS A 236 0.42 -19.63 19.22
C CYS A 236 1.43 -18.78 18.41
N GLY A 237 2.49 -18.29 19.06
CA GLY A 237 3.50 -17.43 18.47
C GLY A 237 3.02 -16.02 18.08
N LEU A 238 1.80 -15.63 18.45
CA LEU A 238 1.25 -14.28 18.23
C LEU A 238 1.25 -13.42 19.50
N SER A 239 1.88 -13.88 20.57
CA SER A 239 2.09 -13.07 21.78
C SER A 239 2.80 -11.76 21.45
N PRO A 240 2.32 -10.60 21.97
CA PRO A 240 3.02 -9.32 21.86
C PRO A 240 4.19 -9.19 22.85
N ARG A 241 4.38 -10.18 23.74
CA ARG A 241 5.53 -10.30 24.65
C ARG A 241 6.53 -11.31 24.11
N ASP A 242 7.81 -11.01 24.29
CA ASP A 242 8.92 -11.88 23.93
C ASP A 242 9.34 -12.73 25.14
N CYS A 243 9.78 -13.97 24.89
CA CYS A 243 10.42 -14.82 25.90
C CYS A 243 11.93 -14.59 25.87
N TRP A 244 12.52 -14.26 27.02
CA TRP A 244 13.94 -13.95 27.17
C TRP A 244 14.73 -15.15 27.69
N GLU A 245 16.06 -15.08 27.65
CA GLU A 245 16.98 -16.18 28.02
C GLU A 245 16.72 -16.74 29.44
N ALA A 246 16.23 -15.91 30.36
CA ALA A 246 15.87 -16.30 31.73
C ALA A 246 14.46 -16.91 31.89
N GLY A 247 13.71 -17.09 30.80
CA GLY A 247 12.29 -17.50 30.84
C GLY A 247 11.34 -16.35 31.22
N GLU A 248 11.87 -15.13 31.39
CA GLU A 248 11.06 -13.93 31.59
C GLU A 248 10.25 -13.60 30.34
N VAL A 249 8.98 -13.24 30.54
CA VAL A 249 8.04 -12.90 29.47
C VAL A 249 7.64 -11.46 29.64
N LYS A 250 8.16 -10.58 28.79
CA LYS A 250 7.94 -9.13 28.89
C LYS A 250 7.83 -8.49 27.52
N PHE A 251 7.25 -7.29 27.48
CA PHE A 251 7.27 -6.48 26.28
C PHE A 251 8.70 -6.07 25.95
N ARG A 252 9.00 -5.92 24.65
CA ARG A 252 10.29 -5.40 24.20
C ARG A 252 10.51 -3.94 24.59
N HIS A 253 9.42 -3.18 24.59
CA HIS A 253 9.40 -1.76 24.93
C HIS A 253 8.53 -1.54 26.16
N ASP A 254 9.10 -0.96 27.22
CA ASP A 254 8.37 -0.68 28.48
C ASP A 254 7.19 0.28 28.26
N SER A 255 7.32 1.18 27.30
CA SER A 255 6.26 2.11 26.93
C SER A 255 5.04 1.40 26.33
N VAL A 256 5.25 0.35 25.52
CA VAL A 256 4.17 -0.54 25.05
C VAL A 256 3.49 -1.22 26.24
N GLY A 257 4.27 -1.75 27.19
CA GLY A 257 3.70 -2.34 28.41
C GLY A 257 2.81 -1.37 29.18
N SER A 258 3.24 -0.11 29.27
CA SER A 258 2.47 0.99 29.88
C SER A 258 1.15 1.26 29.12
N VAL A 259 1.14 1.16 27.79
CA VAL A 259 -0.09 1.27 26.99
C VAL A 259 -1.05 0.12 27.30
N PHE A 260 -0.57 -1.12 27.36
CA PHE A 260 -1.41 -2.27 27.73
C PHE A 260 -2.01 -2.11 29.12
N ALA A 261 -1.19 -1.73 30.10
CA ALA A 261 -1.63 -1.47 31.48
C ALA A 261 -2.70 -0.36 31.53
N LYS A 262 -2.45 0.75 30.83
CA LYS A 262 -3.40 1.87 30.71
C LYS A 262 -4.74 1.45 30.11
N VAL A 263 -4.75 0.66 29.03
CA VAL A 263 -5.99 0.23 28.37
C VAL A 263 -6.74 -0.82 29.20
N ALA A 264 -6.02 -1.72 29.86
CA ALA A 264 -6.61 -2.74 30.73
C ALA A 264 -7.06 -2.19 32.10
N GLY A 265 -6.56 -1.01 32.49
CA GLY A 265 -6.84 -0.40 33.80
C GLY A 265 -6.16 -1.11 34.98
N VAL A 266 -5.07 -1.85 34.72
CA VAL A 266 -4.31 -2.60 35.73
C VAL A 266 -2.82 -2.28 35.61
N PRO A 267 -2.02 -2.40 36.69
CA PRO A 267 -0.57 -2.31 36.61
C PRO A 267 0.04 -3.31 35.61
N VAL A 268 1.22 -2.99 35.06
CA VAL A 268 1.91 -3.85 34.08
C VAL A 268 2.14 -5.26 34.63
N ASP A 269 2.47 -5.38 35.92
CA ASP A 269 2.76 -6.65 36.60
C ASP A 269 1.52 -7.54 36.80
N GLU A 270 0.32 -6.96 36.73
CA GLU A 270 -0.96 -7.68 36.86
C GLU A 270 -1.55 -8.09 35.50
N LEU A 271 -0.95 -7.66 34.39
CA LEU A 271 -1.42 -8.03 33.06
C LEU A 271 -1.23 -9.54 32.82
N PRO A 272 -2.25 -10.25 32.31
CA PRO A 272 -2.25 -11.70 32.20
C PRO A 272 -1.06 -12.21 31.38
N ASN A 273 -0.32 -13.15 31.94
CA ASN A 273 0.75 -13.86 31.24
C ASN A 273 0.22 -15.22 30.75
N LEU A 274 -0.32 -15.23 29.53
CA LEU A 274 -0.96 -16.42 28.96
C LEU A 274 0.09 -17.32 28.30
N GLU A 275 0.41 -18.46 28.92
CA GLU A 275 1.20 -19.50 28.25
C GLU A 275 0.39 -20.15 27.12
N ILE A 276 -0.85 -20.56 27.43
CA ILE A 276 -1.79 -21.15 26.49
C ILE A 276 -2.67 -20.04 25.89
N CYS A 277 -2.73 -19.97 24.55
CA CYS A 277 -3.57 -19.01 23.84
C CYS A 277 -5.03 -19.48 23.84
N PRO A 278 -5.99 -18.69 24.35
CA PRO A 278 -7.40 -19.08 24.37
C PRO A 278 -8.11 -18.85 23.02
N HIS A 279 -7.44 -18.20 22.06
CA HIS A 279 -8.04 -17.75 20.80
C HIS A 279 -7.64 -18.58 19.58
N CYS A 280 -6.61 -19.41 19.72
CA CYS A 280 -6.17 -20.35 18.70
C CYS A 280 -6.29 -21.75 19.30
N GLU A 281 -6.73 -22.73 18.51
CA GLU A 281 -6.52 -24.12 18.92
C GLU A 281 -5.03 -24.34 19.20
N PRO A 282 -4.66 -25.05 20.27
CA PRO A 282 -3.27 -25.36 20.53
C PRO A 282 -2.70 -26.07 19.29
N LEU A 283 -1.56 -25.58 18.81
CA LEU A 283 -0.78 -26.30 17.82
C LEU A 283 -0.26 -27.54 18.54
N VAL A 284 -1.00 -28.64 18.40
CA VAL A 284 -0.56 -29.99 18.80
C VAL A 284 0.58 -30.42 17.88
#